data_AF-A0A853CTE1-F1
#
_entry.id   AF-A0A853CTE1-F1
#
_cell.length_a   1.000
_cell.length_b   1.000
_cell.length_c   1.000
_cell.angle_alpha   90.00
_cell.angle_beta   90.00
_cell.angle_gamma   90.00
#
_symmetry.space_group_name_H-M   'P 1'
#
loop_
_entity.id
_entity.type
_entity.pdbx_description
1 polymer ?
#
loop_
_entity_poly.entity_id
_entity_poly.type
_entity_poly.pdbx_seq_one_letter_code
_entity_poly.pdbx_strand_id
1 'polypeptide(L)'
;MPPFQSELDADAVAALLPRGPRIPVVAGCRASFGHRRAVPVTLIRPNPALLALHAACVDALEAAGAVVADQRHIRAGYRPHASDQRFGALAPGDHASLAELAIVERTPGSRRRVAVRIPLA
;
A
#
# COMPACT_ATOMS: atom_id res chain seq x y z
N MET A 1 -5.09 -13.97 6.43
CA MET A 1 -5.18 -13.96 4.96
C MET A 1 -4.35 -12.80 4.41
N PRO A 2 -3.50 -13.01 3.40
CA PRO A 2 -2.83 -11.93 2.67
C PRO A 2 -3.86 -11.11 1.87
N PRO A 3 -3.55 -9.85 1.50
CA PRO A 3 -4.48 -8.99 0.76
C PRO A 3 -4.74 -9.46 -0.68
N PHE A 4 -3.83 -10.26 -1.24
CA PHE A 4 -4.01 -10.98 -2.50
C PHE A 4 -3.24 -12.30 -2.47
N GLN A 5 -3.56 -13.20 -3.41
CA GLN A 5 -2.84 -14.45 -3.68
C GLN A 5 -2.43 -14.48 -5.15
N SER A 6 -1.28 -15.10 -5.44
CA SER A 6 -0.71 -15.20 -6.79
C SER A 6 0.12 -16.47 -6.88
N GLU A 7 0.12 -17.11 -8.04
CA GLU A 7 1.02 -18.24 -8.37
C GLU A 7 2.42 -17.75 -8.77
N LEU A 8 2.57 -16.47 -9.10
CA LEU A 8 3.86 -15.83 -9.39
C LEU A 8 4.65 -15.59 -8.10
N ASP A 9 5.97 -15.76 -8.18
CA ASP A 9 6.89 -15.36 -7.12
C ASP A 9 7.01 -13.82 -6.99
N ALA A 10 7.68 -13.37 -5.93
CA ALA A 10 7.76 -11.94 -5.61
C ALA A 10 8.51 -11.11 -6.66
N ASP A 11 9.51 -11.67 -7.33
CA ASP A 11 10.29 -10.99 -8.36
C ASP A 11 9.47 -10.84 -9.65
N ALA A 12 8.75 -11.89 -10.04
CA ALA A 12 7.82 -11.87 -11.16
C ALA A 12 6.69 -10.85 -10.92
N VAL A 13 6.10 -10.82 -9.72
CA VAL A 13 5.12 -9.78 -9.36
C VAL A 13 5.74 -8.39 -9.43
N ALA A 14 6.94 -8.19 -8.90
CA ALA A 14 7.61 -6.89 -8.90
C ALA A 14 7.95 -6.38 -10.32
N ALA A 15 8.20 -7.28 -11.27
CA ALA A 15 8.43 -6.94 -12.67
C ALA A 15 7.19 -6.37 -13.38
N LEU A 16 5.99 -6.73 -12.91
CA LEU A 16 4.71 -6.29 -13.46
C LEU A 16 4.25 -4.93 -12.92
N LEU A 17 4.74 -4.53 -11.74
CA LEU A 17 4.27 -3.32 -11.08
C LEU A 17 4.81 -2.05 -11.74
N PRO A 18 4.01 -0.97 -11.75
CA PRO A 18 4.37 0.29 -12.37
C PRO A 18 5.65 0.88 -11.77
N ARG A 19 6.51 1.40 -12.66
CA ARG A 19 7.63 2.27 -12.31
C ARG A 19 7.21 3.72 -12.49
N GLY A 20 7.87 4.63 -11.81
CA GLY A 20 7.53 6.04 -11.92
C GLY A 20 8.33 6.92 -10.98
N PRO A 21 8.07 8.23 -10.98
CA PRO A 21 8.76 9.16 -10.13
C PRO A 21 8.33 9.02 -8.67
N ARG A 22 9.16 9.53 -7.75
CA ARG A 22 8.79 9.73 -6.35
C ARG A 22 7.53 10.56 -6.24
N ILE A 23 6.65 10.20 -5.31
CA ILE A 23 5.38 10.90 -5.11
C ILE A 23 5.43 11.66 -3.78
N PRO A 24 5.39 13.01 -3.79
CA PRO A 24 5.26 13.77 -2.56
C PRO A 24 3.85 13.56 -1.98
N VAL A 25 3.77 13.35 -0.67
CA VAL A 25 2.51 13.15 0.05
C VAL A 25 2.46 14.05 1.27
N VAL A 26 1.25 14.43 1.66
CA VAL A 26 1.01 15.24 2.86
C VAL A 26 0.07 14.46 3.78
N ALA A 27 0.46 14.34 5.03
CA ALA A 27 -0.35 13.75 6.07
C ALA A 27 -1.58 14.63 6.37
N GLY A 28 -2.74 14.00 6.38
CA GLY A 28 -4.05 14.58 6.68
C GLY A 28 -4.45 14.33 8.13
N CYS A 29 -5.75 14.17 8.37
CA CYS A 29 -6.28 13.98 9.71
C CYS A 29 -6.07 12.55 10.24
N ARG A 30 -6.13 12.43 11.57
CA ARG A 30 -6.20 11.15 12.27
C ARG A 30 -7.54 10.47 12.00
N ALA A 31 -7.54 9.15 11.93
CA ALA A 31 -8.72 8.30 11.83
C ALA A 31 -8.45 6.95 12.50
N SER A 32 -9.45 6.07 12.49
CA SER A 32 -9.30 4.71 13.03
C SER A 32 -10.01 3.68 12.15
N PHE A 33 -9.30 2.60 11.81
CA PHE A 33 -9.76 1.50 10.95
C PHE A 33 -9.87 0.18 11.74
N GLY A 34 -10.28 -0.89 11.04
CA GLY A 34 -10.40 -2.24 11.59
C GLY A 34 -11.64 -2.43 12.47
N HIS A 35 -11.74 -3.63 13.05
CA HIS A 35 -12.87 -3.98 13.91
C HIS A 35 -12.94 -3.02 15.11
N ARG A 36 -14.14 -2.49 15.38
CA ARG A 36 -14.39 -1.50 16.46
C ARG A 36 -13.47 -0.28 16.43
N ARG A 37 -12.94 0.10 15.26
CA ARG A 37 -12.03 1.25 15.10
C ARG A 37 -10.75 1.13 15.96
N ALA A 38 -10.24 -0.09 16.12
CA ALA A 38 -9.10 -0.38 16.99
C ALA A 38 -7.73 -0.03 16.38
N VAL A 39 -7.64 0.29 15.08
CA VAL A 39 -6.36 0.60 14.41
C VAL A 39 -6.26 2.10 14.16
N PRO A 40 -5.50 2.86 14.97
CA PRO A 40 -5.27 4.28 14.72
C PRO A 40 -4.40 4.48 13.47
N VAL A 41 -4.79 5.46 12.65
CA VAL A 41 -4.12 5.79 11.39
C VAL A 41 -4.08 7.30 11.18
N THR A 42 -3.09 7.76 10.42
CA THR A 42 -3.12 9.08 9.78
C THR A 42 -3.49 8.90 8.31
N LEU A 43 -4.54 9.57 7.85
CA LEU A 43 -4.92 9.58 6.44
C LEU A 43 -3.90 10.40 5.64
N ILE A 44 -3.63 10.00 4.41
CA ILE A 44 -2.87 10.81 3.45
C ILE A 44 -3.87 11.66 2.68
N ARG A 45 -3.56 12.96 2.46
CA ARG A 45 -4.43 13.85 1.67
C ARG A 45 -4.61 13.31 0.24
N PRO A 46 -5.76 13.54 -0.41
CA PRO A 46 -5.99 13.10 -1.79
C PRO A 46 -4.85 13.55 -2.71
N ASN A 47 -4.24 12.59 -3.41
CA ASN A 47 -3.15 12.83 -4.35
C ASN A 47 -3.43 11.99 -5.61
N PRO A 48 -3.71 12.64 -6.76
CA PRO A 48 -4.03 11.93 -8.01
C PRO A 48 -2.95 10.95 -8.45
N ALA A 49 -1.66 11.28 -8.29
CA ALA A 49 -0.56 10.39 -8.66
C ALA A 49 -0.53 9.13 -7.78
N LEU A 50 -0.78 9.26 -6.47
CA LEU A 50 -0.85 8.12 -5.57
C LEU A 50 -2.06 7.22 -5.87
N LEU A 51 -3.20 7.82 -6.19
CA LEU A 51 -4.41 7.07 -6.56
C LEU A 51 -4.23 6.33 -7.88
N ALA A 52 -3.61 6.97 -8.88
CA ALA A 52 -3.29 6.35 -10.15
C ALA A 52 -2.28 5.21 -9.99
N LEU A 53 -1.23 5.39 -9.17
CA LEU A 53 -0.26 4.35 -8.85
C LEU A 53 -0.94 3.14 -8.19
N HIS A 54 -1.83 3.37 -7.23
CA HIS A 54 -2.61 2.31 -6.59
C HIS A 54 -3.45 1.53 -7.61
N ALA A 55 -4.21 2.23 -8.47
CA ALA A 55 -5.04 1.59 -9.48
C ALA A 55 -4.19 0.74 -10.44
N ALA A 56 -3.09 1.29 -10.94
CA ALA A 56 -2.17 0.58 -11.84
C ALA A 56 -1.57 -0.67 -11.20
N CYS A 57 -1.21 -0.63 -9.91
CA CYS A 57 -0.76 -1.83 -9.19
C CYS A 57 -1.84 -2.91 -9.11
N VAL A 58 -3.08 -2.52 -8.81
CA VAL A 58 -4.20 -3.47 -8.73
C VAL A 58 -4.51 -4.07 -10.10
N ASP A 59 -4.57 -3.24 -11.13
CA ASP A 59 -4.84 -3.69 -12.51
C ASP A 59 -3.75 -4.65 -12.99
N ALA A 60 -2.47 -4.37 -12.71
CA ALA A 60 -1.36 -5.26 -13.05
C ALA A 60 -1.44 -6.61 -12.32
N LEU A 61 -1.78 -6.60 -11.04
CA LEU A 61 -1.96 -7.84 -10.26
C LEU A 61 -3.10 -8.69 -10.81
N GLU A 62 -4.27 -8.08 -11.06
CA GLU A 62 -5.44 -8.79 -11.58
C GLU A 62 -5.21 -9.31 -13.00
N ALA A 63 -4.55 -8.54 -13.88
CA ALA A 63 -4.19 -8.97 -15.23
C ALA A 63 -3.23 -10.16 -15.24
N ALA A 64 -2.43 -10.31 -14.19
CA ALA A 64 -1.52 -11.45 -13.99
C ALA A 64 -2.20 -12.65 -13.29
N GLY A 65 -3.51 -12.59 -13.06
CA GLY A 65 -4.28 -13.67 -12.43
C GLY A 65 -4.23 -13.68 -10.90
N ALA A 66 -3.72 -12.64 -10.24
CA ALA A 66 -3.75 -12.55 -8.79
C ALA A 66 -5.19 -12.36 -8.28
N VAL A 67 -5.53 -13.06 -7.19
CA VAL A 67 -6.84 -12.98 -6.53
C VAL A 67 -6.75 -12.02 -5.36
N VAL A 68 -7.35 -10.84 -5.50
CA VAL A 68 -7.45 -9.85 -4.41
C VAL A 68 -8.58 -10.23 -3.46
N ALA A 69 -8.27 -10.32 -2.17
CA ALA A 69 -9.17 -10.93 -1.19
C ALA A 69 -10.34 -10.02 -0.77
N ASP A 70 -10.19 -8.70 -0.84
CA ASP A 70 -11.24 -7.73 -0.51
C ASP A 70 -11.21 -6.52 -1.44
N GLN A 71 -12.23 -6.45 -2.31
CA GLN A 71 -12.37 -5.40 -3.32
C GLN A 71 -12.84 -4.05 -2.73
N ARG A 72 -13.34 -4.02 -1.49
CA ARG A 72 -13.90 -2.79 -0.87
C ARG A 72 -12.84 -1.75 -0.51
N HIS A 73 -11.57 -2.13 -0.52
CA HIS A 73 -10.46 -1.31 -0.04
C HIS A 73 -9.45 -0.93 -1.13
N ILE A 74 -9.80 -1.17 -2.40
CA ILE A 74 -8.99 -0.83 -3.56
C ILE A 74 -9.76 0.10 -4.50
N ARG A 75 -9.07 0.75 -5.45
CA ARG A 75 -9.65 1.69 -6.42
C ARG A 75 -10.49 2.76 -5.72
N ALA A 76 -11.79 2.86 -6.00
CA ALA A 76 -12.69 3.84 -5.37
C ALA A 76 -12.80 3.68 -3.84
N GLY A 77 -12.57 2.48 -3.32
CA GLY A 77 -12.54 2.21 -1.88
C GLY A 77 -11.18 2.45 -1.22
N TYR A 78 -10.14 2.75 -2.01
CA TYR A 78 -8.80 2.97 -1.49
C TYR A 78 -8.73 4.30 -0.73
N ARG A 79 -8.31 4.22 0.53
CA ARG A 79 -8.06 5.37 1.39
C ARG A 79 -6.61 5.33 1.84
N PRO A 80 -5.70 6.09 1.21
CA PRO A 80 -4.28 6.05 1.54
C PRO A 80 -4.07 6.52 2.98
N HIS A 81 -3.29 5.75 3.74
CA HIS A 81 -3.09 5.99 5.16
C HIS A 81 -1.79 5.33 5.64
N ALA A 82 -1.27 5.82 6.76
CA ALA A 82 -0.22 5.18 7.54
C ALA A 82 -0.82 4.77 8.89
N SER A 83 -0.65 3.51 9.29
CA SER A 83 -1.01 3.09 10.65
C SER A 83 -0.02 3.69 11.65
N ASP A 84 -0.52 4.07 12.82
CA ASP A 84 0.33 4.59 13.89
C ASP A 84 1.14 3.45 14.48
N GLN A 85 2.37 3.32 14.00
CA GLN A 85 3.35 2.38 14.54
C GLN A 85 4.25 3.11 15.55
N ARG A 86 4.86 2.35 16.47
CA ARG A 86 5.80 2.90 17.47
C ARG A 86 6.94 3.73 16.84
N PHE A 87 7.29 3.45 15.59
CA PHE A 87 8.30 4.18 14.82
C PHE A 87 7.72 4.57 13.46
N GLY A 88 8.03 5.79 13.00
CA GLY A 88 7.65 6.26 11.66
C GLY A 88 6.18 6.68 11.50
N ALA A 89 5.46 6.98 12.59
CA ALA A 89 4.12 7.55 12.50
C ALA A 89 4.18 8.94 11.85
N LEU A 90 3.26 9.21 10.91
CA LEU A 90 3.09 10.52 10.29
C LEU A 90 2.15 11.37 11.16
N ALA A 91 2.59 12.55 11.56
CA ALA A 91 1.74 13.55 12.20
C ALA A 91 0.94 14.32 11.14
N PRO A 92 -0.29 14.79 11.46
CA PRO A 92 -1.04 15.67 10.57
C PRO A 92 -0.22 16.89 10.13
N GLY A 93 -0.17 17.14 8.82
CA GLY A 93 0.62 18.22 8.23
C GLY A 93 2.03 17.82 7.79
N ASP A 94 2.54 16.66 8.21
CA ASP A 94 3.86 16.18 7.77
C ASP A 94 3.92 16.01 6.25
N HIS A 95 5.06 16.41 5.69
CA HIS A 95 5.41 16.14 4.30
C HIS A 95 6.32 14.92 4.22
N ALA A 96 6.00 13.99 3.34
CA ALA A 96 6.82 12.81 3.07
C ALA A 96 6.90 12.55 1.56
N SER A 97 7.77 11.61 1.18
CA SER A 97 7.94 11.19 -0.21
C SER A 97 7.81 9.67 -0.29
N LEU A 98 6.87 9.18 -1.08
CA LEU A 98 6.83 7.77 -1.46
C LEU A 98 7.94 7.54 -2.50
N ALA A 99 8.96 6.81 -2.08
CA ALA A 99 10.17 6.57 -2.86
C ALA A 99 10.32 5.12 -3.34
N GLU A 100 9.50 4.21 -2.84
CA GLU A 100 9.56 2.80 -3.18
C GLU A 100 8.20 2.13 -2.96
N LEU A 101 7.96 1.09 -3.75
CA LEU A 101 6.98 0.06 -3.45
C LEU A 101 7.70 -1.17 -2.91
N ALA A 102 7.00 -1.99 -2.13
CA ALA A 102 7.55 -3.23 -1.60
C ALA A 102 6.55 -4.37 -1.74
N ILE A 103 7.03 -5.53 -2.20
CA ILE A 103 6.29 -6.78 -2.07
C ILE A 103 6.56 -7.34 -0.68
N VAL A 104 5.49 -7.58 0.07
CA VAL A 104 5.57 -8.00 1.47
C VAL A 104 4.93 -9.37 1.63
N GLU A 105 5.75 -10.34 2.02
CA GLU A 105 5.31 -11.67 2.41
C GLU A 105 4.76 -11.63 3.84
N ARG A 106 3.59 -12.24 4.05
CA ARG A 106 3.07 -12.53 5.39
C ARG A 106 3.49 -13.94 5.77
N THR A 107 4.31 -14.05 6.82
CA THR A 107 4.71 -15.33 7.39
C THR A 107 3.80 -15.70 8.58
N PRO A 108 3.80 -16.97 9.02
CA PRO A 108 3.03 -17.40 10.20
C PRO A 108 3.28 -16.51 11.43
N GLY A 109 2.26 -16.35 12.26
CA GLY A 109 2.34 -15.49 13.45
C GLY A 109 2.25 -13.99 13.14
N SER A 110 1.64 -13.60 12.01
CA SER A 110 1.45 -12.20 11.58
C SER A 110 2.73 -11.41 11.31
N ARG A 111 3.86 -12.11 11.18
CA ARG A 111 5.14 -11.52 10.80
C ARG A 111 5.10 -11.09 9.33
N ARG A 112 5.91 -10.09 9.00
CA ARG A 112 6.00 -9.51 7.66
C ARG A 112 7.47 -9.46 7.26
N ARG A 113 7.76 -9.83 6.03
CA ARG A 113 9.09 -9.72 5.42
C ARG A 113 8.96 -8.97 4.10
N VAL A 114 9.84 -8.00 3.86
CA VAL A 114 9.97 -7.40 2.54
C VAL A 114 10.69 -8.41 1.65
N ALA A 115 10.01 -8.89 0.62
CA ALA A 115 10.57 -9.82 -0.36
C ALA A 115 11.35 -9.07 -1.44
N VAL A 116 10.74 -8.01 -2.00
CA VAL A 116 11.31 -7.21 -3.07
C VAL A 116 11.00 -5.73 -2.83
N ARG A 117 11.95 -4.85 -3.19
CA ARG A 117 11.78 -3.39 -3.22
C ARG A 117 11.84 -2.89 -4.65
N ILE A 118 10.97 -1.94 -4.96
CA ILE A 118 10.76 -1.39 -6.30
C ILE A 118 10.92 0.12 -6.18
N PRO A 119 12.09 0.68 -6.54
CA PRO A 119 12.33 2.11 -6.43
C PRO A 119 11.40 2.93 -7.33
N LEU A 120 10.98 4.08 -6.83
CA LEU A 120 10.41 5.18 -7.59
C LEU A 120 11.50 6.25 -7.77
N ALA A 121 11.68 6.71 -9.00
CA ALA A 121 12.79 7.56 -9.44
C ALA A 121 12.68 9.00 -8.89
#